data_AF-A0ABD0N8L8-F1
#
_entry.id   AF-A0ABD0N8L8-F1
#
_cell.length_a   1.000
_cell.length_b   1.000
_cell.length_c   1.000
_cell.angle_alpha   90.00
_cell.angle_beta   90.00
_cell.angle_gamma   90.00
#
_symmetry.space_group_name_H-M   'P 1'
#
loop_
_entity.id
_entity.type
_entity.pdbx_description
1 polymer ?
#
loop_
_entity_poly.entity_id
_entity_poly.type
_entity_poly.pdbx_seq_one_letter_code
_entity_poly.pdbx_strand_id
1 'polypeptide(L)' 'VLQAAAKTIRVWFIKVRKMKAIYHTLNLCNIDVTQKCLIAEVWCPVSDLDSIQFALRRGTV' A
#
# COMPACT_ATOMS: atom_id res chain seq x y z
N VAL A 1 -28.17 -9.33 -14.87
CA VAL A 1 -26.76 -9.65 -14.52
C VAL A 1 -25.79 -8.56 -14.99
N LEU A 2 -25.70 -8.24 -16.29
CA LEU A 2 -24.73 -7.25 -16.80
C LEU A 2 -24.89 -5.83 -16.21
N GLN A 3 -26.11 -5.35 -15.98
CA GLN A 3 -26.35 -4.04 -15.34
C GLN A 3 -25.82 -3.98 -13.89
N ALA A 4 -25.90 -5.08 -13.14
CA ALA A 4 -25.37 -5.15 -11.78
C ALA A 4 -23.83 -5.19 -11.78
N ALA A 5 -23.23 -5.92 -12.73
CA ALA A 5 -21.79 -5.91 -12.93
C ALA A 5 -21.27 -4.51 -13.31
N ALA A 6 -21.95 -3.82 -14.24
CA ALA A 6 -21.59 -2.47 -14.67
C ALA A 6 -21.54 -1.46 -13.51
N LYS A 7 -22.44 -1.58 -12.52
CA LYS A 7 -22.44 -0.70 -11.33
C LYS A 7 -21.22 -0.89 -10.43
N THR A 8 -20.65 -2.10 -10.38
CA THR A 8 -19.58 -2.45 -9.44
C THR A 8 -18.20 -2.54 -10.08
N ILE A 9 -18.13 -2.71 -11.40
CA ILE A 9 -16.88 -3.02 -12.13
C ILE A 9 -15.80 -1.96 -11.90
N ARG A 10 -16.15 -0.67 -11.82
CA ARG A 10 -15.19 0.42 -11.53
C ARG A 10 -14.54 0.25 -10.16
N VAL A 11 -15.34 -0.10 -9.15
CA VAL A 11 -14.83 -0.33 -7.78
C VAL A 11 -13.92 -1.55 -7.76
N TRP A 12 -14.29 -2.63 -8.45
CA TRP A 12 -13.45 -3.83 -8.59
C TRP A 12 -12.10 -3.50 -9.24
N PHE A 13 -12.09 -2.74 -10.33
CA PHE A 13 -10.85 -2.31 -10.97
C PHE A 13 -9.95 -1.52 -10.02
N ILE A 14 -10.51 -0.59 -9.24
CA ILE A 14 -9.74 0.20 -8.25
C ILE A 14 -9.13 -0.73 -7.20
N LYS A 15 -9.92 -1.67 -6.66
CA LYS A 15 -9.45 -2.62 -5.64
C LYS A 15 -8.29 -3.47 -6.15
N VAL A 16 -8.44 -4.09 -7.33
CA VAL A 16 -7.41 -4.94 -7.93
C VAL A 16 -6.15 -4.15 -8.25
N ARG A 17 -6.28 -2.93 -8.81
CA ARG A 17 -5.12 -2.08 -9.12
C ARG A 17 -4.39 -1.63 -7.87
N LYS A 18 -5.11 -1.25 -6.80
CA LYS A 18 -4.49 -0.89 -5.51
C LYS A 18 -3.75 -2.07 -4.89
N MET A 19 -4.36 -3.26 -4.84
CA MET A 19 -3.71 -4.46 -4.31
C MET A 19 -2.45 -4.81 -5.11
N LYS A 20 -2.52 -4.79 -6.45
CA LYS A 20 -1.34 -5.02 -7.31
C LYS A 20 -0.23 -4.02 -7.03
N ALA A 21 -0.55 -2.74 -6.90
CA ALA A 21 0.43 -1.70 -6.58
C ALA A 21 1.08 -1.94 -5.21
N ILE A 22 0.30 -2.27 -4.19
CA ILE A 22 0.82 -2.59 -2.84
C ILE A 22 1.79 -3.76 -2.92
N TYR A 23 1.39 -4.90 -3.51
CA TYR A 23 2.28 -6.06 -3.62
C TYR A 23 3.54 -5.78 -4.44
N HIS A 24 3.40 -5.01 -5.53
CA HIS A 24 4.56 -4.61 -6.32
C HIS A 24 5.53 -3.76 -5.50
N THR A 25 5.04 -2.82 -4.69
CA THR A 25 5.87 -2.02 -3.78
C THR A 25 6.50 -2.87 -2.68
N LEU A 26 5.75 -3.79 -2.06
CA LEU A 26 6.30 -4.68 -1.03
C LEU A 26 7.40 -5.60 -1.59
N ASN A 27 7.31 -5.98 -2.85
CA ASN A 27 8.35 -6.76 -3.53
C ASN A 27 9.65 -5.97 -3.77
N LEU A 28 9.65 -4.64 -3.60
CA LEU A 28 10.87 -3.82 -3.65
C LEU A 28 11.56 -3.73 -2.29
N CYS A 29 10.90 -4.15 -1.21
CA CYS A 29 11.46 -4.15 0.13
C CYS A 29 12.35 -5.38 0.37
N ASN A 30 13.33 -5.23 1.26
CA ASN A 30 14.13 -6.36 1.75
C ASN A 30 13.38 -7.06 2.90
N ILE A 31 13.47 -8.39 2.96
CA ILE A 31 12.85 -9.19 4.02
C ILE A 31 13.91 -9.49 5.08
N ASP A 32 13.67 -9.02 6.30
CA ASP A 32 14.36 -9.51 7.49
C ASP A 32 13.65 -10.76 8.03
N VAL A 33 14.24 -11.92 7.77
CA VAL A 33 13.71 -13.23 8.16
C VAL A 33 13.81 -13.48 9.67
N THR A 34 14.70 -12.80 10.38
CA THR A 34 14.90 -12.97 11.82
C THR A 34 13.78 -12.28 12.60
N GLN A 35 13.40 -11.08 12.17
CA GLN A 35 12.36 -10.28 12.84
C GLN A 35 10.99 -10.37 12.17
N LYS A 36 10.88 -11.08 11.03
CA LYS A 36 9.68 -11.11 10.17
C LYS A 36 9.22 -9.70 9.80
N CYS A 37 10.17 -8.86 9.39
CA CYS A 37 9.95 -7.45 9.06
C CYS A 37 10.36 -7.14 7.62
N LEU A 38 9.78 -6.09 7.04
CA LEU A 38 10.20 -5.54 5.75
C LEU A 38 11.00 -4.25 5.98
N ILE A 39 12.14 -4.14 5.32
CA ILE A 39 13.03 -2.98 5.37
C ILE A 39 13.03 -2.32 4.00
N ALA A 40 12.79 -1.01 3.97
CA ALA A 40 12.77 -0.22 2.75
C ALA A 40 13.56 1.08 2.94
N GLU A 41 14.32 1.46 1.91
CA GLU A 41 14.92 2.78 1.78
C GLU A 41 14.09 3.60 0.80
N VAL A 42 13.65 4.79 1.22
CA VAL A 42 12.74 5.62 0.44
C VAL A 42 13.16 7.08 0.48
N TRP A 43 12.96 7.77 -0.65
CA TRP A 43 13.07 9.21 -0.71
C TRP A 43 11.79 9.86 -0.20
N CYS A 44 11.93 10.80 0.72
CA CYS A 44 10.81 11.64 1.17
C CYS A 44 11.27 13.08 1.41
N PRO A 45 10.40 14.07 1.18
CA PRO A 45 10.69 15.44 1.53
C PRO A 45 10.69 15.61 3.05
N VAL A 46 11.64 16.39 3.57
CA VAL A 46 11.79 16.63 5.02
C VAL A 46 10.54 17.29 5.62
N SER A 47 9.82 18.10 4.85
CA SER A 47 8.58 18.76 5.27
C SER A 47 7.44 17.78 5.60
N ASP A 48 7.45 16.58 5.01
CA ASP A 48 6.32 15.65 5.12
C ASP A 48 6.57 14.56 6.18
N LEU A 49 7.71 14.61 6.88
CA LEU A 49 8.10 13.59 7.87
C LEU A 49 7.02 13.37 8.93
N ASP A 50 6.44 14.45 9.47
CA ASP A 50 5.38 14.34 10.49
C ASP A 50 4.11 13.68 9.95
N SER A 51 3.74 14.01 8.70
CA SER A 51 2.57 13.43 8.03
C SER A 51 2.77 11.93 7.74
N ILE A 52 3.97 11.56 7.29
CA ILE A 52 4.36 10.16 7.06
C ILE A 52 4.34 9.39 8.38
N GLN A 53 4.97 9.91 9.44
CA GLN A 53 4.98 9.27 10.75
C GLN A 53 3.58 9.11 11.32
N PHE A 54 2.71 10.11 11.16
CA PHE A 54 1.31 10.02 11.56
C PHE A 54 0.56 8.91 10.81
N ALA A 55 0.74 8.84 9.49
CA ALA A 55 0.14 7.78 8.68
C ALA A 55 0.62 6.38 9.08
N LEU A 56 1.91 6.22 9.39
CA LEU A 56 2.50 4.98 9.91
C LEU A 56 1.87 4.58 11.25
N ARG A 57 1.83 5.50 12.23
CA ARG A 57 1.21 5.23 13.54
C ARG A 57 -0.26 4.83 13.41
N ARG A 58 -1.01 5.48 12.50
CA ARG A 58 -2.40 5.12 12.20
C ARG A 58 -2.55 3.75 11.52
N GLY A 59 -1.54 3.30 10.77
CA GLY A 59 -1.56 2.02 10.07
C GLY A 59 -1.14 0.82 10.93
N THR A 60 -0.51 1.04 12.08
CA THR A 60 -0.04 -0.01 13.00
C THR A 60 -1.07 -0.40 14.07
N VAL A 61 -2.13 0.39 14.25
CA VAL A 61 -3.25 0.09 15.17
C VAL A 61 -4.24 -0.91 14.58
#